data_AF-A0A7C7CJD2-F1
#
_entry.id   AF-A0A7C7CJD2-F1
#
_cell.length_a   1.000
_cell.length_b   1.000
_cell.length_c   1.000
_cell.angle_alpha   90.00
_cell.angle_beta   90.00
_cell.angle_gamma   90.00
#
_symmetry.space_group_name_H-M   'P 1'
#
loop_
_entity.id
_entity.type
_entity.pdbx_description
1 polymer ?
#
loop_
_entity_poly.entity_id
_entity_poly.type
_entity_poly.pdbx_seq_one_letter_code
_entity_poly.pdbx_strand_id
1 'polypeptide(L)'
;VGPSGSSQGWGPHRDLTDPDSLQPDGRPKHLTLWIPFTDATAMNGCMYVLPTHLDPNVPGNLKSRDIAPEQFQSIRALTVDAGAILGWNSRILHWGSKSTRYAKQARINVALYLMHDDGTLNYGVEMLPQQPVPFWYRVGAIAGAMRLFQDSPLSGELHYQPELVAFAKKFLDRLQG
;
A
#
# COMPACT_ATOMS: atom_id res chain seq x y z
N VAL A 1 4.93 1.55 -22.71
CA VAL A 1 5.84 2.65 -22.31
C VAL A 1 6.66 2.14 -21.14
N GLY A 2 7.99 2.07 -21.24
CA GLY A 2 8.84 1.68 -20.11
C GLY A 2 8.83 2.76 -19.03
N PRO A 3 9.09 2.43 -17.75
CA PRO A 3 9.14 3.44 -16.69
C PRO A 3 10.25 4.46 -16.99
N SER A 4 9.98 5.75 -16.77
CA SER A 4 10.86 6.89 -17.09
C SER A 4 12.17 6.96 -16.26
N GLY A 5 12.56 5.89 -15.58
CA GLY A 5 13.74 5.82 -14.71
C GLY A 5 13.67 6.69 -13.44
N SER A 6 12.58 7.42 -13.23
CA SER A 6 12.35 8.30 -12.07
C SER A 6 11.05 7.98 -11.32
N SER A 7 10.21 7.08 -11.83
CA SER A 7 8.94 6.72 -11.17
C SER A 7 9.23 6.09 -9.80
N GLN A 8 8.54 6.56 -8.77
CA GLN A 8 8.75 6.13 -7.39
C GLN A 8 7.43 5.86 -6.67
N GLY A 9 7.48 4.99 -5.67
CA GLY A 9 6.42 4.89 -4.68
C GLY A 9 6.56 5.94 -3.57
N TRP A 10 5.85 5.69 -2.47
CA TRP A 10 6.00 6.43 -1.23
C TRP A 10 7.39 6.22 -0.62
N GLY A 11 7.93 7.24 0.05
CA GLY A 11 9.12 7.10 0.88
C GLY A 11 8.87 6.22 2.12
N PRO A 12 9.89 5.97 2.96
CA PRO A 12 9.75 5.16 4.18
C PRO A 12 8.57 5.61 5.04
N HIS A 13 7.66 4.69 5.35
CA HIS A 13 6.49 4.95 6.18
C HIS A 13 5.99 3.68 6.87
N ARG A 14 5.09 3.87 7.83
CA ARG A 14 4.22 2.84 8.40
C ARG A 14 2.81 3.19 7.98
N ASP A 15 2.01 2.18 7.61
CA ASP A 15 0.63 2.41 7.15
C ASP A 15 -0.22 3.10 8.22
N LEU A 16 0.04 2.75 9.49
CA LEU A 16 -0.56 3.39 10.66
C LEU A 16 0.50 3.60 11.73
N THR A 17 0.41 4.73 12.43
CA THR A 17 1.32 5.09 13.52
C THR A 17 0.62 5.12 14.87
N ASP A 18 -0.60 4.59 14.95
CA ASP A 18 -1.38 4.49 16.17
C ASP A 18 -0.76 3.43 17.12
N PRO A 19 -0.44 3.79 18.38
CA PRO A 19 -0.01 2.83 19.39
C PRO A 19 -0.96 1.63 19.56
N ASP A 20 -2.27 1.80 19.35
CA ASP A 20 -3.32 0.79 19.57
C ASP A 20 -3.59 -0.09 18.33
N SER A 21 -2.72 -0.02 17.32
CA SER A 21 -2.82 -0.79 16.07
C SER A 21 -2.54 -2.30 16.21
N LEU A 22 -2.17 -2.75 17.42
CA LEU A 22 -2.02 -4.17 17.79
C LEU A 22 -2.93 -4.50 18.97
N GLN A 23 -3.38 -5.74 19.05
CA GLN A 23 -4.07 -6.30 20.21
C GLN A 23 -3.10 -6.52 21.38
N PRO A 24 -3.59 -6.68 22.63
CA PRO A 24 -2.73 -6.92 23.79
C PRO A 24 -1.83 -8.16 23.67
N ASP A 25 -2.23 -9.16 22.87
CA ASP A 25 -1.46 -10.38 22.59
C ASP A 25 -0.49 -10.23 21.39
N GLY A 26 -0.39 -9.03 20.82
CA GLY A 26 0.49 -8.71 19.69
C GLY A 26 -0.11 -8.99 18.31
N ARG A 27 -1.33 -9.52 18.20
CA ARG A 27 -1.99 -9.71 16.91
C ARG A 27 -2.31 -8.36 16.24
N PRO A 28 -2.21 -8.26 14.90
CA PRO A 28 -2.55 -7.03 14.21
C PRO A 28 -4.05 -6.72 14.29
N LYS A 29 -4.40 -5.46 14.57
CA LYS A 29 -5.74 -4.94 14.24
C LYS A 29 -5.84 -4.48 12.79
N HIS A 30 -4.68 -4.25 12.16
CA HIS A 30 -4.57 -3.83 10.77
C HIS A 30 -3.49 -4.64 10.05
N LEU A 31 -3.85 -5.19 8.90
CA LEU A 31 -2.96 -5.96 8.05
C LEU A 31 -3.00 -5.41 6.63
N THR A 32 -1.83 -5.12 6.08
CA THR A 32 -1.68 -4.76 4.67
C THR A 32 -1.25 -6.00 3.90
N LEU A 33 -1.97 -6.32 2.83
CA LEU A 33 -1.57 -7.32 1.83
C LEU A 33 -1.19 -6.61 0.54
N TRP A 34 -0.05 -6.96 -0.02
CA TRP A 34 0.49 -6.39 -1.24
C TRP A 34 0.74 -7.48 -2.27
N ILE A 35 0.07 -7.38 -3.41
CA ILE A 35 0.03 -8.42 -4.44
C ILE A 35 0.47 -7.82 -5.79
N PRO A 36 1.64 -8.17 -6.31
CA PRO A 36 2.10 -7.73 -7.62
C PRO A 36 1.35 -8.48 -8.74
N PHE A 37 0.97 -7.76 -9.79
CA PHE A 37 0.50 -8.32 -11.06
C PHE A 37 1.62 -8.48 -12.09
N THR A 38 2.80 -7.93 -11.79
CA THR A 38 4.04 -8.07 -12.57
C THR A 38 5.17 -8.30 -11.58
N ASP A 39 6.17 -9.11 -11.92
CA ASP A 39 7.31 -9.37 -11.03
C ASP A 39 7.89 -8.07 -10.44
N ALA A 40 8.00 -8.05 -9.13
CA ALA A 40 8.56 -6.95 -8.38
C ALA A 40 10.04 -7.24 -8.11
N THR A 41 10.90 -6.36 -8.61
CA THR A 41 12.35 -6.49 -8.54
C THR A 41 12.96 -5.21 -7.98
N ALA A 42 14.21 -5.27 -7.54
CA ALA A 42 14.93 -4.07 -7.14
C ALA A 42 15.03 -3.03 -8.27
N MET A 43 14.96 -3.46 -9.55
CA MET A 43 15.05 -2.56 -10.70
C MET A 43 13.76 -1.79 -10.99
N ASN A 44 12.59 -2.37 -10.73
CA ASN A 44 11.29 -1.77 -11.10
C ASN A 44 10.45 -1.34 -9.88
N GLY A 45 11.03 -1.38 -8.68
CA GLY A 45 10.41 -0.77 -7.50
C GLY A 45 9.87 -1.75 -6.46
N CYS A 46 10.47 -2.91 -6.21
CA CYS A 46 9.97 -3.82 -5.16
C CYS A 46 9.85 -3.16 -3.77
N MET A 47 9.19 -3.84 -2.83
CA MET A 47 9.12 -3.35 -1.45
C MET A 47 10.50 -3.41 -0.79
N TYR A 48 10.78 -2.41 0.03
CA TYR A 48 11.92 -2.37 0.93
C TYR A 48 11.38 -2.28 2.36
N VAL A 49 12.00 -3.00 3.28
CA VAL A 49 11.59 -3.05 4.68
C VAL A 49 12.79 -2.96 5.62
N LEU A 50 12.60 -2.33 6.77
CA LEU A 50 13.47 -2.52 7.93
C LEU A 50 12.79 -3.53 8.88
N PRO A 51 13.40 -4.70 9.16
CA PRO A 51 12.82 -5.66 10.10
C PRO A 51 12.55 -5.01 11.46
N THR A 52 11.35 -5.20 12.01
CA THR A 52 10.88 -4.50 13.23
C THR A 52 11.82 -4.65 14.43
N HIS A 53 12.46 -5.81 14.61
CA HIS A 53 13.40 -6.04 15.72
C HIS A 53 14.71 -5.26 15.61
N LEU A 54 14.97 -4.64 14.45
CA LEU A 54 16.13 -3.79 14.15
C LEU A 54 15.75 -2.32 14.05
N ASP A 55 14.47 -2.00 14.23
CA ASP A 55 13.95 -0.64 14.14
C ASP A 55 13.95 0.03 15.52
N PRO A 56 14.80 1.04 15.76
CA PRO A 56 14.91 1.68 17.06
C PRO A 56 13.66 2.47 17.45
N ASN A 57 12.75 2.73 16.51
CA ASN A 57 11.53 3.48 16.76
C ASN A 57 10.38 2.60 17.24
N VAL A 58 10.53 1.28 17.23
CA VAL A 58 9.51 0.35 17.72
C VAL A 58 9.83 -0.05 19.17
N PRO A 59 8.85 -0.05 20.10
CA PRO A 59 7.42 0.21 19.89
C PRO A 59 6.97 1.68 20.04
N GLY A 60 7.84 2.59 20.49
CA GLY A 60 7.41 3.88 21.07
C GLY A 60 7.28 5.08 20.12
N ASN A 61 8.06 5.16 19.04
CA ASN A 61 8.14 6.34 18.16
C ASN A 61 7.69 6.04 16.72
N LEU A 62 6.51 5.41 16.57
CA LEU A 62 6.02 4.92 15.27
C LEU A 62 5.83 6.00 14.19
N LYS A 63 5.75 7.28 14.58
CA LYS A 63 5.66 8.42 13.66
C LYS A 63 7.00 8.74 12.98
N SER A 64 8.14 8.41 13.60
CA SER A 64 9.44 8.61 13.00
C SER A 64 9.66 7.67 11.82
N ARG A 65 10.25 8.21 10.76
CA ARG A 65 10.62 7.49 9.53
C ARG A 65 12.14 7.34 9.40
N ASP A 66 12.86 7.78 10.42
CA ASP A 66 14.31 7.84 10.42
C ASP A 66 14.90 6.42 10.52
N ILE A 67 15.88 6.15 9.68
CA ILE A 67 16.66 4.93 9.70
C ILE A 67 18.06 5.32 10.16
N ALA A 68 18.47 4.77 11.30
CA ALA A 68 19.80 5.01 11.84
C ALA A 68 20.86 4.41 10.89
N PRO A 69 22.02 5.08 10.66
CA PRO A 69 23.01 4.63 9.67
C PRO A 69 23.49 3.17 9.84
N GLU A 70 23.58 2.70 11.08
CA GLU A 70 23.96 1.31 11.40
C GLU A 70 22.95 0.29 10.85
N GLN A 71 21.70 0.70 10.66
CA GLN A 71 20.63 -0.15 10.14
C GLN A 71 20.54 -0.16 8.61
N PHE A 72 21.35 0.61 7.88
CA PHE A 72 21.29 0.63 6.42
C PHE A 72 21.56 -0.75 5.80
N GLN A 73 22.44 -1.55 6.41
CA GLN A 73 22.73 -2.92 5.97
C GLN A 73 21.64 -3.93 6.38
N SER A 74 20.75 -3.53 7.28
CA SER A 74 19.62 -4.34 7.75
C SER A 74 18.40 -4.23 6.84
N ILE A 75 18.35 -3.23 5.95
CA ILE A 75 17.26 -3.05 4.99
C ILE A 75 17.18 -4.27 4.06
N ARG A 76 15.96 -4.72 3.76
CA ARG A 76 15.70 -5.85 2.87
C ARG A 76 14.87 -5.40 1.68
N ALA A 77 15.38 -5.66 0.48
CA ALA A 77 14.58 -5.60 -0.74
C ALA A 77 13.80 -6.91 -0.88
N LEU A 78 12.49 -6.83 -1.01
CA LEU A 78 11.59 -7.98 -1.13
C LEU A 78 11.18 -8.14 -2.60
N THR A 79 12.04 -8.83 -3.36
CA THR A 79 11.70 -9.23 -4.73
C THR A 79 10.70 -10.38 -4.71
N VAL A 80 9.65 -10.29 -5.51
CA VAL A 80 8.58 -11.30 -5.54
C VAL A 80 7.98 -11.41 -6.93
N ASP A 81 7.63 -12.63 -7.32
CA ASP A 81 7.00 -12.93 -8.61
C ASP A 81 5.55 -12.43 -8.64
N ALA A 82 5.03 -12.19 -9.85
CA ALA A 82 3.63 -11.87 -10.05
C ALA A 82 2.71 -12.92 -9.39
N GLY A 83 1.70 -12.46 -8.65
CA GLY A 83 0.74 -13.31 -7.94
C GLY A 83 1.16 -13.75 -6.53
N ALA A 84 2.42 -13.52 -6.13
CA ALA A 84 2.83 -13.73 -4.73
C ALA A 84 2.10 -12.76 -3.79
N ILE A 85 2.10 -13.05 -2.48
CA ILE A 85 1.50 -12.18 -1.47
C ILE A 85 2.57 -11.78 -0.47
N LEU A 86 2.78 -10.47 -0.32
CA LEU A 86 3.48 -9.90 0.83
C LEU A 86 2.45 -9.41 1.83
N GLY A 87 2.68 -9.66 3.13
CA GLY A 87 1.79 -9.23 4.19
C GLY A 87 2.57 -8.66 5.38
N TRP A 88 2.09 -7.56 5.94
CA TRP A 88 2.68 -6.94 7.14
C TRP A 88 1.65 -6.22 7.99
N ASN A 89 1.98 -6.02 9.27
CA ASN A 89 1.21 -5.19 10.20
C ASN A 89 1.69 -3.73 10.17
N SER A 90 1.00 -2.87 10.93
CA SER A 90 1.32 -1.44 11.05
C SER A 90 2.72 -1.10 11.58
N ARG A 91 3.47 -2.06 12.17
CA ARG A 91 4.77 -1.78 12.80
C ARG A 91 5.94 -1.80 11.82
N ILE A 92 5.76 -2.39 10.64
CA ILE A 92 6.83 -2.53 9.65
C ILE A 92 7.04 -1.20 8.92
N LEU A 93 8.24 -0.63 9.08
CA LEU A 93 8.70 0.49 8.26
C LEU A 93 9.01 -0.04 6.86
N HIS A 94 8.31 0.47 5.85
CA HIS A 94 8.44 0.01 4.47
C HIS A 94 8.27 1.12 3.43
N TRP A 95 8.68 0.84 2.20
CA TRP A 95 8.51 1.73 1.04
C TRP A 95 8.67 0.97 -0.28
N GLY A 96 8.19 1.58 -1.37
CA GLY A 96 8.51 1.13 -2.72
C GLY A 96 9.75 1.85 -3.24
N SER A 97 10.74 1.11 -3.75
CA SER A 97 11.92 1.75 -4.33
C SER A 97 11.61 2.50 -5.62
N LYS A 98 12.53 3.39 -6.03
CA LYS A 98 12.47 4.06 -7.33
C LYS A 98 12.75 3.04 -8.44
N SER A 99 11.98 3.09 -9.52
CA SER A 99 12.30 2.35 -10.74
C SER A 99 13.56 2.93 -11.37
N THR A 100 14.40 2.06 -11.92
CA THR A 100 15.58 2.44 -12.71
C THR A 100 15.26 2.46 -14.19
N ARG A 101 16.13 3.09 -15.00
CA ARG A 101 16.07 3.04 -16.46
C ARG A 101 16.27 1.64 -17.07
N TYR A 102 16.76 0.70 -16.27
CA TYR A 102 17.02 -0.68 -16.70
C TYR A 102 15.84 -1.63 -16.45
N ALA A 103 14.78 -1.15 -15.80
CA ALA A 103 13.55 -1.90 -15.63
C ALA A 103 12.92 -2.21 -16.99
N LYS A 104 12.67 -3.50 -17.24
CA LYS A 104 12.03 -3.96 -18.49
C LYS A 104 10.52 -3.76 -18.48
N GLN A 105 9.91 -3.68 -17.30
CA GLN A 105 8.46 -3.53 -17.11
C GLN A 105 8.15 -2.67 -15.89
N ALA A 106 7.01 -1.98 -15.92
CA ALA A 106 6.48 -1.28 -14.76
C ALA A 106 6.02 -2.29 -13.69
N ARG A 107 6.13 -1.92 -12.41
CA ARG A 107 5.58 -2.70 -11.30
C ARG A 107 4.12 -2.33 -11.06
N ILE A 108 3.22 -3.23 -11.44
CA ILE A 108 1.78 -3.12 -11.19
C ILE A 108 1.41 -4.00 -10.00
N ASN A 109 0.62 -3.49 -9.07
CA ASN A 109 0.21 -4.21 -7.85
C ASN A 109 -1.14 -3.71 -7.34
N VAL A 110 -1.73 -4.47 -6.43
CA VAL A 110 -2.82 -4.03 -5.57
C VAL A 110 -2.39 -4.14 -4.10
N ALA A 111 -2.78 -3.15 -3.30
CA ALA A 111 -2.70 -3.21 -1.85
C ALA A 111 -4.11 -3.37 -1.28
N LEU A 112 -4.29 -4.31 -0.36
CA LEU A 112 -5.52 -4.55 0.37
C LEU A 112 -5.26 -4.29 1.84
N TYR A 113 -6.12 -3.47 2.46
CA TYR A 113 -6.06 -3.16 3.88
C TYR A 113 -7.17 -3.92 4.58
N LEU A 114 -6.78 -4.85 5.45
CA LEU A 114 -7.68 -5.65 6.27
C LEU A 114 -7.67 -5.10 7.70
N MET A 115 -8.84 -5.07 8.32
CA MET A 115 -9.03 -4.57 9.67
C MET A 115 -9.77 -5.59 10.51
N HIS A 116 -9.40 -5.67 11.79
CA HIS A 116 -10.16 -6.36 12.80
C HIS A 116 -11.49 -5.62 13.07
N ASP A 117 -12.52 -6.34 13.51
CA ASP A 117 -13.87 -5.77 13.66
C ASP A 117 -13.98 -4.67 14.73
N ASP A 118 -13.10 -4.69 15.72
CA ASP A 118 -12.95 -3.65 16.76
C ASP A 118 -12.11 -2.43 16.33
N GLY A 119 -11.59 -2.42 15.09
CA GLY A 119 -10.79 -1.33 14.55
C GLY A 119 -11.64 -0.19 13.98
N THR A 120 -11.08 1.02 13.95
CA THR A 120 -11.70 2.17 13.27
C THR A 120 -11.00 2.47 11.94
N LEU A 121 -11.80 2.59 10.87
CA LEU A 121 -11.32 2.91 9.53
C LEU A 121 -11.36 4.43 9.35
N ASN A 122 -10.20 5.08 9.27
CA ASN A 122 -10.12 6.53 9.02
C ASN A 122 -10.24 6.89 7.52
N TYR A 123 -10.13 5.90 6.62
CA TYR A 123 -10.05 6.13 5.16
C TYR A 123 -10.59 4.96 4.36
N GLY A 124 -11.71 5.12 3.64
CA GLY A 124 -12.25 4.07 2.77
C GLY A 124 -13.67 4.34 2.30
N VAL A 125 -14.10 3.60 1.27
CA VAL A 125 -15.52 3.42 0.97
C VAL A 125 -15.97 2.20 1.76
N GLU A 126 -16.84 2.39 2.74
CA GLU A 126 -17.50 1.28 3.41
C GLU A 126 -18.33 0.52 2.38
N MET A 127 -17.98 -0.74 2.19
CA MET A 127 -18.63 -1.60 1.22
C MET A 127 -19.07 -2.86 1.92
N LEU A 128 -20.35 -2.89 2.31
CA LEU A 128 -21.02 -4.08 2.80
C LEU A 128 -21.21 -5.06 1.63
N PRO A 129 -20.49 -6.19 1.60
CA PRO A 129 -20.61 -7.13 0.49
C PRO A 129 -22.00 -7.78 0.51
N GLN A 130 -22.79 -7.56 -0.54
CA GLN A 130 -23.82 -8.52 -0.91
C GLN A 130 -23.12 -9.81 -1.38
N GLN A 131 -23.62 -10.97 -0.97
CA GLN A 131 -23.06 -12.29 -1.33
C GLN A 131 -23.96 -12.96 -2.38
N PRO A 132 -23.45 -13.30 -3.59
CA PRO A 132 -22.09 -13.09 -4.08
C PRO A 132 -21.83 -11.63 -4.48
N VAL A 133 -20.57 -11.18 -4.36
CA VAL A 133 -20.18 -9.80 -4.71
C VAL A 133 -20.23 -9.60 -6.23
N PRO A 134 -21.15 -8.78 -6.76
CA PRO A 134 -21.29 -8.62 -8.21
C PRO A 134 -20.05 -8.00 -8.86
N PHE A 135 -19.85 -8.23 -10.17
CA PHE A 135 -18.73 -7.64 -10.91
C PHE A 135 -18.64 -6.12 -10.74
N TRP A 136 -19.75 -5.41 -10.91
CA TRP A 136 -19.79 -3.95 -10.79
C TRP A 136 -19.41 -3.47 -9.40
N TYR A 137 -19.72 -4.26 -8.37
CA TYR A 137 -19.36 -3.94 -7.00
C TYR A 137 -17.85 -4.01 -6.79
N ARG A 138 -17.18 -5.04 -7.34
CA ARG A 138 -15.72 -5.17 -7.32
C ARG A 138 -15.02 -4.04 -8.08
N VAL A 139 -15.57 -3.62 -9.22
CA VAL A 139 -15.01 -2.48 -9.97
C VAL A 139 -15.23 -1.16 -9.23
N GLY A 140 -16.41 -0.96 -8.64
CA GLY A 140 -16.70 0.19 -7.80
C GLY A 140 -15.80 0.29 -6.57
N ALA A 141 -15.43 -0.85 -5.98
CA ALA A 141 -14.46 -0.92 -4.90
C ALA A 141 -13.08 -0.37 -5.28
N ILE A 142 -12.56 -0.83 -6.42
CA ILE A 142 -11.29 -0.37 -6.98
C ILE A 142 -11.38 1.13 -7.30
N ALA A 143 -12.48 1.56 -7.91
CA ALA A 143 -12.74 2.97 -8.21
C ALA A 143 -12.78 3.85 -6.95
N GLY A 144 -13.36 3.34 -5.85
CA GLY A 144 -13.41 4.02 -4.56
C GLY A 144 -12.03 4.20 -3.94
N ALA A 145 -11.22 3.14 -3.96
CA ALA A 145 -9.82 3.23 -3.54
C ALA A 145 -9.04 4.24 -4.39
N MET A 146 -9.22 4.23 -5.71
CA MET A 146 -8.55 5.19 -6.60
C MET A 146 -8.96 6.62 -6.31
N ARG A 147 -10.26 6.87 -6.07
CA ARG A 147 -10.75 8.19 -5.67
C ARG A 147 -10.19 8.64 -4.33
N LEU A 148 -10.14 7.74 -3.33
CA LEU A 148 -9.54 8.03 -2.04
C LEU A 148 -8.09 8.53 -2.20
N PHE A 149 -7.29 7.86 -3.04
CA PHE A 149 -5.92 8.31 -3.31
C PHE A 149 -5.87 9.56 -4.19
N GLN A 150 -6.80 9.77 -5.12
CA GLN A 150 -6.87 10.98 -5.95
C GLN A 150 -7.17 12.23 -5.11
N ASP A 151 -8.06 12.11 -4.13
CA ASP A 151 -8.57 13.21 -3.30
C ASP A 151 -7.76 13.36 -1.99
N SER A 152 -6.87 12.41 -1.67
CA SER A 152 -6.11 12.42 -0.42
C SER A 152 -4.95 13.42 -0.49
N PRO A 153 -4.79 14.30 0.52
CA PRO A 153 -3.61 15.16 0.61
C PRO A 153 -2.31 14.36 0.80
N LEU A 154 -2.40 13.07 1.13
CA LEU A 154 -1.24 12.20 1.22
C LEU A 154 -0.64 11.91 -0.16
N SER A 155 -1.43 11.87 -1.24
CA SER A 155 -0.96 11.41 -2.56
C SER A 155 0.14 12.28 -3.19
N GLY A 156 0.37 13.50 -2.67
CA GLY A 156 1.32 14.45 -3.25
C GLY A 156 1.00 14.69 -4.73
N GLU A 157 2.01 14.55 -5.60
CA GLU A 157 1.88 14.69 -7.07
C GLU A 157 1.35 13.42 -7.77
N LEU A 158 1.03 12.34 -7.05
CA LEU A 158 0.53 11.10 -7.64
C LEU A 158 -0.96 11.25 -7.99
N HIS A 159 -1.22 11.88 -9.12
CA HIS A 159 -2.56 11.96 -9.70
C HIS A 159 -2.76 10.91 -10.78
N TYR A 160 -3.92 10.26 -10.76
CA TYR A 160 -4.34 9.41 -11.86
C TYR A 160 -4.64 10.25 -13.10
N GLN A 161 -4.45 9.65 -14.28
CA GLN A 161 -4.81 10.29 -15.54
C GLN A 161 -6.31 10.62 -15.55
N PRO A 162 -6.74 11.79 -16.11
CA PRO A 162 -8.14 12.22 -16.10
C PRO A 162 -9.12 11.17 -16.67
N GLU A 163 -8.71 10.43 -17.69
CA GLU A 163 -9.50 9.37 -18.32
C GLU A 163 -9.79 8.23 -17.35
N LEU A 164 -8.79 7.89 -16.52
CA LEU A 164 -8.91 6.83 -15.53
C LEU A 164 -9.81 7.27 -14.36
N VAL A 165 -9.72 8.53 -13.94
CA VAL A 165 -10.64 9.12 -12.95
C VAL A 165 -12.07 9.14 -13.48
N ALA A 166 -12.27 9.56 -14.74
CA ALA A 166 -13.58 9.56 -15.37
C ALA A 166 -14.17 8.15 -15.54
N PHE A 167 -13.33 7.16 -15.85
CA PHE A 167 -13.72 5.75 -15.88
C PHE A 167 -14.16 5.26 -14.49
N ALA A 168 -13.37 5.53 -13.46
CA ALA A 168 -13.67 5.15 -12.07
C ALA A 168 -15.01 5.74 -11.59
N LYS A 169 -15.27 7.02 -11.91
CA LYS A 169 -16.52 7.71 -11.52
C LYS A 169 -17.79 6.98 -11.99
N LYS A 170 -17.80 6.44 -13.21
CA LYS A 170 -18.95 5.69 -13.76
C LYS A 170 -19.38 4.50 -12.90
N PHE A 171 -18.46 3.91 -12.14
CA PHE A 171 -18.74 2.76 -11.26
C PHE A 171 -19.12 3.18 -9.86
N LEU A 172 -18.58 4.30 -9.37
CA LEU A 172 -18.96 4.89 -8.09
C LEU A 172 -20.42 5.36 -8.11
N ASP A 173 -20.84 6.04 -9.18
CA ASP A 173 -22.22 6.51 -9.34
C ASP A 173 -23.21 5.33 -9.34
N ARG A 174 -22.75 4.15 -9.79
CA ARG A 174 -23.52 2.89 -9.84
C ARG A 174 -23.62 2.16 -8.51
N LEU A 175 -22.83 2.54 -7.51
CA LEU A 175 -22.91 2.02 -6.14
C LEU A 175 -23.88 2.83 -5.26
N GLN A 176 -24.25 4.04 -5.70
CA GLN A 176 -25.09 4.99 -4.94
C GLN A 176 -26.56 4.99 -5.37
N GLY A 177 -26.93 4.24 -6.40
CA GLY A 177 -28.31 4.07 -6.89
C GLY A 177 -28.66 2.59 -7.01
#